data_AF-A0A961A0M5-F1
#
_entry.id   AF-A0A961A0M5-F1
#
_cell.length_a   1.000
_cell.length_b   1.000
_cell.length_c   1.000
_cell.angle_alpha   90.00
_cell.angle_beta   90.00
_cell.angle_gamma   90.00
#
_symmetry.space_group_name_H-M   'P 1'
#
loop_
_entity.id
_entity.type
_entity.pdbx_description
1 polymer ?
#
loop_
_entity_poly.entity_id
_entity_poly.type
_entity_poly.pdbx_seq_one_letter_code
_entity_poly.pdbx_strand_id
1 'polypeptide(L)'
;ACRPDCTEQRCGDGIIDTDFGEVCDNGNLLSSEPNAACRPDCTEQRCGDGIIDTDFGEVCDNGNLLSSEPNAACRPDCTEQRCGDGIIDTDFGEVCDDGNIENGDGCSSVCKVEPPAISLGGGGSNTGGCSLNASASASFSLLSCAWLLLSLALFFWRRFESR
;
A
#
# COMPACT_ATOMS: atom_id res chain seq x y z
N ALA A 1 -4.45 -0.24 -35.26
CA ALA A 1 -3.14 -0.25 -35.91
C ALA A 1 -3.02 -1.55 -36.69
N CYS A 2 -2.18 -1.61 -37.72
CA CYS A 2 -2.00 -2.81 -38.55
C CYS A 2 -0.51 -3.09 -38.69
N ARG A 3 -0.14 -4.35 -38.88
CA ARG A 3 1.25 -4.76 -39.13
C ARG A 3 1.76 -4.20 -40.47
N PRO A 4 3.09 -4.20 -40.72
CA PRO A 4 3.66 -3.73 -41.98
C PRO A 4 3.17 -4.47 -43.23
N ASP A 5 2.66 -5.69 -43.07
CA ASP A 5 2.04 -6.50 -44.12
C ASP A 5 0.51 -6.30 -44.24
N CYS A 6 -0.03 -5.29 -43.56
CA CYS A 6 -1.45 -4.97 -43.47
C CYS A 6 -2.33 -6.06 -42.84
N THR A 7 -1.74 -7.02 -42.12
CA THR A 7 -2.53 -7.93 -41.29
C THR A 7 -3.01 -7.21 -40.02
N GLU A 8 -4.20 -7.60 -39.56
CA GLU A 8 -4.77 -7.07 -38.33
C GLU A 8 -3.99 -7.60 -37.13
N GLN A 9 -3.66 -6.71 -36.21
CA GLN A 9 -3.08 -7.06 -34.91
C GLN A 9 -4.20 -7.62 -34.04
N ARG A 10 -3.99 -8.81 -33.49
CA ARG A 10 -4.97 -9.45 -32.60
C ARG A 10 -4.28 -10.48 -31.73
N CYS A 11 -4.78 -10.57 -30.51
CA CYS A 11 -4.36 -11.60 -29.60
C CYS A 11 -4.76 -13.00 -30.09
N GLY A 12 -3.79 -13.92 -30.07
CA GLY A 12 -3.97 -15.34 -30.36
C GLY A 12 -3.67 -15.73 -31.80
N ASP A 13 -2.93 -14.91 -32.55
CA ASP A 13 -2.51 -15.24 -33.91
C ASP A 13 -1.06 -15.76 -34.01
N GLY A 14 -0.39 -15.87 -32.86
CA GLY A 14 0.96 -16.43 -32.72
C GLY A 14 2.07 -15.42 -32.94
N ILE A 15 1.76 -14.12 -33.02
CA ILE A 15 2.73 -13.05 -33.23
C ILE A 15 2.51 -11.97 -32.17
N ILE A 16 3.54 -11.70 -31.36
CA ILE A 16 3.48 -10.67 -30.31
C ILE A 16 3.55 -9.27 -30.94
N ASP A 17 2.42 -8.56 -30.95
CA ASP A 17 2.30 -7.17 -31.38
C ASP A 17 2.52 -6.18 -30.22
N THR A 18 3.78 -5.88 -29.93
CA THR A 18 4.15 -4.92 -28.86
C THR A 18 3.54 -3.51 -29.05
N ASP A 19 3.35 -3.05 -30.29
CA ASP A 19 2.69 -1.77 -30.59
C ASP A 19 1.19 -1.76 -30.25
N PHE A 20 0.57 -2.95 -30.14
CA PHE A 20 -0.82 -3.14 -29.72
C PHE A 20 -0.95 -3.42 -28.21
N GLY A 21 0.18 -3.57 -27.51
CA GLY A 21 0.23 -3.82 -26.06
C GLY A 21 0.26 -5.29 -25.67
N GLU A 22 0.53 -6.21 -26.61
CA GLU A 22 0.68 -7.63 -26.30
C GLU A 22 2.01 -7.89 -25.57
N VAL A 23 1.93 -8.67 -24.48
CA VAL A 23 3.09 -9.14 -23.72
C VAL A 23 3.45 -10.57 -24.13
N CYS A 24 2.43 -11.37 -24.44
CA CYS A 24 2.54 -12.75 -24.88
C CYS A 24 1.54 -13.01 -26.02
N ASP A 25 1.80 -14.02 -26.85
CA ASP A 25 0.81 -14.56 -27.80
C ASP A 25 1.16 -16.04 -28.08
N ASN A 26 0.38 -16.96 -27.52
CA ASN A 26 0.56 -18.40 -27.70
C ASN A 26 -0.35 -18.97 -28.82
N GLY A 27 -0.76 -18.14 -29.77
CA GLY A 27 -1.71 -18.49 -30.81
C GLY A 27 -3.05 -18.92 -30.20
N ASN A 28 -3.58 -20.04 -30.66
CA ASN A 28 -4.85 -20.59 -30.16
C ASN A 28 -4.77 -21.22 -28.76
N LEU A 29 -3.63 -21.12 -28.05
CA LEU A 29 -3.41 -21.73 -26.73
C LEU A 29 -3.65 -20.76 -25.56
N LEU A 30 -4.36 -19.66 -25.81
CA LEU A 30 -4.78 -18.73 -24.75
C LEU A 30 -5.77 -19.40 -23.81
N SER A 31 -5.72 -19.04 -22.53
CA SER A 31 -6.62 -19.60 -21.52
C SER A 31 -6.87 -18.60 -20.39
N SER A 32 -8.08 -18.61 -19.83
CA SER A 32 -8.45 -17.88 -18.61
C SER A 32 -8.38 -18.77 -17.36
N GLU A 33 -7.84 -19.97 -17.49
CA GLU A 33 -7.62 -20.86 -16.36
C GLU A 33 -6.40 -20.42 -15.53
N PRO A 34 -6.35 -20.78 -14.24
CA PRO A 34 -5.17 -20.58 -13.41
C PRO A 34 -3.88 -21.09 -14.08
N ASN A 35 -2.81 -20.33 -13.91
CA ASN A 35 -1.47 -20.58 -14.44
C ASN A 35 -1.38 -20.60 -15.97
N ALA A 36 -2.37 -20.06 -16.68
CA ALA A 36 -2.29 -19.92 -18.13
C ALA A 36 -1.11 -19.02 -18.53
N ALA A 37 -0.19 -19.58 -19.33
CA ALA A 37 1.00 -18.89 -19.82
C ALA A 37 0.72 -17.63 -20.65
N CYS A 38 -0.48 -17.52 -21.22
CA CYS A 38 -0.95 -16.31 -21.88
C CYS A 38 -2.47 -16.25 -21.82
N ARG A 39 -3.00 -15.10 -21.37
CA ARG A 39 -4.43 -14.84 -21.20
C ARG A 39 -5.09 -14.40 -22.50
N PRO A 40 -6.43 -14.45 -22.63
CA PRO A 40 -7.14 -14.02 -23.84
C PRO A 40 -7.00 -12.54 -24.20
N ASP A 41 -6.50 -11.71 -23.29
CA ASP A 41 -6.15 -10.30 -23.50
C ASP A 41 -4.66 -10.10 -23.82
N CYS A 42 -3.91 -11.19 -24.11
CA CYS A 42 -2.47 -11.21 -24.42
C CYS A 42 -1.59 -10.59 -23.34
N THR A 43 -2.04 -10.77 -22.12
CA THR A 43 -1.26 -10.53 -20.92
C THR A 43 -0.83 -11.84 -20.29
N GLU A 44 0.25 -11.79 -19.53
CA GLU A 44 0.71 -12.92 -18.71
C GLU A 44 -0.06 -12.96 -17.38
N GLN A 45 0.32 -13.91 -16.51
CA GLN A 45 -0.12 -13.95 -15.12
C GLN A 45 0.16 -12.61 -14.44
N ARG A 46 -0.81 -12.07 -13.71
CA ARG A 46 -0.64 -10.81 -13.00
C ARG A 46 -1.53 -10.75 -11.77
N CYS A 47 -0.97 -10.19 -10.72
CA CYS A 47 -1.70 -9.89 -9.52
C CYS A 47 -2.79 -8.83 -9.77
N GLY A 48 -4.02 -9.15 -9.41
CA GLY A 48 -5.17 -8.26 -9.52
C GLY A 48 -6.03 -8.50 -10.75
N ASP A 49 -5.85 -9.61 -11.47
CA ASP A 49 -6.73 -10.02 -12.57
C ASP A 49 -7.94 -10.85 -12.10
N GLY A 50 -7.95 -11.24 -10.82
CA GLY A 50 -9.00 -12.03 -10.19
C GLY A 50 -8.86 -13.54 -10.41
N ILE A 51 -7.71 -14.01 -10.90
CA ILE A 51 -7.38 -15.42 -11.10
C ILE A 51 -6.14 -15.73 -10.27
N ILE A 52 -6.26 -16.65 -9.31
CA ILE A 52 -5.12 -17.04 -8.48
C ILE A 52 -4.13 -17.88 -9.30
N ASP A 53 -3.01 -17.29 -9.69
CA ASP A 53 -1.90 -17.95 -10.38
C ASP A 53 -0.85 -18.48 -9.41
N THR A 54 -1.03 -19.72 -8.94
CA THR A 54 -0.11 -20.38 -7.99
C THR A 54 1.31 -20.55 -8.52
N ASP A 55 1.49 -20.70 -9.84
CA ASP A 55 2.81 -20.81 -10.48
C ASP A 55 3.54 -19.46 -10.52
N PHE A 56 2.79 -18.34 -10.50
CA PHE A 56 3.32 -16.99 -10.34
C PHE A 56 3.60 -16.63 -8.87
N GLY A 57 3.13 -17.46 -7.92
CA GLY A 57 3.34 -17.29 -6.48
C GLY A 57 2.21 -16.56 -5.76
N GLU A 58 1.06 -16.42 -6.40
CA GLU A 58 -0.10 -15.78 -5.79
C GLU A 58 -0.75 -16.71 -4.74
N VAL A 59 -1.08 -16.12 -3.60
CA VAL A 59 -1.85 -16.79 -2.53
C VAL A 59 -3.31 -16.35 -2.57
N CYS A 60 -3.54 -15.11 -2.97
CA CYS A 60 -4.84 -14.50 -3.13
C CYS A 60 -4.85 -13.63 -4.38
N ASP A 61 -6.00 -13.44 -5.01
CA ASP A 61 -6.22 -12.41 -6.02
C ASP A 61 -7.69 -11.98 -5.96
N ASN A 62 -7.94 -10.80 -5.40
CA ASN A 62 -9.28 -10.23 -5.29
C ASN A 62 -9.57 -9.19 -6.39
N GLY A 63 -8.88 -9.29 -7.52
CA GLY A 63 -9.00 -8.38 -8.65
C GLY A 63 -8.66 -6.94 -8.26
N ASN A 64 -9.57 -6.01 -8.52
CA ASN A 64 -9.38 -4.59 -8.18
C ASN A 64 -9.50 -4.28 -6.67
N LEU A 65 -9.66 -5.28 -5.80
CA LEU A 65 -9.82 -5.09 -4.35
C LEU A 65 -8.50 -5.26 -3.56
N LEU A 66 -7.36 -5.40 -4.26
CA LEU A 66 -6.05 -5.39 -3.61
C LEU A 66 -5.81 -4.05 -2.89
N SER A 67 -5.21 -4.11 -1.71
CA SER A 67 -4.96 -2.91 -0.92
C SER A 67 -3.83 -3.11 0.09
N SER A 68 -3.13 -2.03 0.41
CA SER A 68 -2.16 -1.95 1.51
C SER A 68 -2.77 -1.34 2.79
N GLU A 69 -4.09 -1.22 2.84
CA GLU A 69 -4.80 -0.77 4.03
C GLU A 69 -4.89 -1.91 5.07
N PRO A 70 -4.98 -1.58 6.37
CA PRO A 70 -5.19 -2.56 7.42
C PRO A 70 -6.38 -3.48 7.14
N ASN A 71 -6.18 -4.77 7.42
CA ASN A 71 -7.13 -5.86 7.23
C ASN A 71 -7.57 -6.10 5.77
N ALA A 72 -6.82 -5.58 4.79
CA ALA A 72 -7.08 -5.90 3.39
C ALA A 72 -6.92 -7.41 3.15
N ALA A 73 -7.93 -8.03 2.56
CA ALA A 73 -7.97 -9.48 2.32
C ALA A 73 -6.88 -9.99 1.36
N CYS A 74 -6.28 -9.10 0.57
CA CYS A 74 -5.17 -9.42 -0.30
C CYS A 74 -4.33 -8.18 -0.57
N ARG A 75 -3.01 -8.32 -0.50
CA ARG A 75 -2.04 -7.24 -0.72
C ARG A 75 -1.79 -7.01 -2.22
N PRO A 76 -1.25 -5.84 -2.61
CA PRO A 76 -0.95 -5.55 -4.03
C PRO A 76 0.09 -6.47 -4.68
N ASP A 77 0.82 -7.25 -3.89
CA ASP A 77 1.75 -8.29 -4.33
C ASP A 77 1.14 -9.72 -4.28
N CYS A 78 -0.19 -9.82 -4.16
CA CYS A 78 -0.96 -11.07 -4.11
C CYS A 78 -0.56 -12.03 -2.98
N THR A 79 -0.06 -11.43 -1.91
CA THR A 79 0.15 -12.09 -0.63
C THR A 79 -1.00 -11.79 0.32
N GLU A 80 -1.23 -12.68 1.27
CA GLU A 80 -2.16 -12.43 2.37
C GLU A 80 -1.50 -11.56 3.46
N GLN A 81 -2.31 -11.17 4.44
CA GLN A 81 -1.86 -10.58 5.70
C GLN A 81 -0.74 -11.42 6.30
N ARG A 82 0.35 -10.76 6.72
CA ARG A 82 1.45 -11.44 7.39
C ARG A 82 2.15 -10.50 8.35
N CYS A 83 2.63 -11.09 9.43
CA CYS A 83 3.49 -10.38 10.34
C CYS A 83 4.82 -9.99 9.68
N GLY A 84 5.19 -8.73 9.85
CA GLY A 84 6.41 -8.13 9.32
C GLY A 84 6.24 -7.50 7.95
N ASP A 85 5.01 -7.23 7.51
CA ASP A 85 4.74 -6.46 6.28
C ASP A 85 4.61 -4.94 6.53
N GLY A 86 4.65 -4.53 7.80
CA GLY A 86 4.56 -3.14 8.24
C GLY A 86 3.13 -2.61 8.33
N ILE A 87 2.12 -3.46 8.16
CA ILE A 87 0.70 -3.11 8.20
C ILE A 87 0.03 -3.88 9.33
N ILE A 88 -0.46 -3.17 10.34
CA ILE A 88 -1.12 -3.83 11.49
C ILE A 88 -2.48 -4.38 11.06
N ASP A 89 -2.58 -5.71 10.89
CA ASP A 89 -3.82 -6.42 10.62
C ASP A 89 -4.48 -6.94 11.91
N THR A 90 -5.34 -6.12 12.51
CA THR A 90 -6.05 -6.47 13.74
C THR A 90 -6.98 -7.67 13.60
N ASP A 91 -7.55 -7.90 12.41
CA ASP A 91 -8.44 -9.02 12.12
C ASP A 91 -7.65 -10.34 12.00
N PHE A 92 -6.37 -10.25 11.60
CA PHE A 92 -5.41 -11.36 11.64
C PHE A 92 -4.84 -11.58 13.06
N GLY A 93 -5.08 -10.64 13.98
CA GLY A 93 -4.71 -10.72 15.38
C GLY A 93 -3.37 -10.04 15.71
N GLU A 94 -2.87 -9.19 14.84
CA GLU A 94 -1.66 -8.41 15.08
C GLU A 94 -1.92 -7.29 16.09
N VAL A 95 -0.94 -7.06 16.96
CA VAL A 95 -0.97 -6.01 17.98
C VAL A 95 0.09 -4.94 17.69
N CYS A 96 1.13 -5.31 16.97
CA CYS A 96 2.18 -4.48 16.42
C CYS A 96 2.61 -5.09 15.09
N ASP A 97 3.28 -4.30 14.25
CA ASP A 97 4.07 -4.75 13.11
C ASP A 97 5.13 -3.65 12.86
N ASP A 98 6.42 -4.00 12.92
CA ASP A 98 7.54 -3.09 12.69
C ASP A 98 8.27 -3.35 11.35
N GLY A 99 7.61 -4.06 10.44
CA GLY A 99 8.06 -4.31 9.07
C GLY A 99 9.09 -5.42 8.95
N ASN A 100 9.28 -6.24 9.98
CA ASN A 100 10.15 -7.40 9.93
C ASN A 100 9.68 -8.51 10.92
N ILE A 101 10.42 -9.62 10.99
CA ILE A 101 10.13 -10.77 11.88
C ILE A 101 11.27 -11.09 12.84
N GLU A 102 12.20 -10.15 13.02
CA GLU A 102 13.23 -10.23 14.05
C GLU A 102 12.56 -10.11 15.43
N ASN A 103 13.21 -10.65 16.46
CA ASN A 103 12.72 -10.52 17.84
C ASN A 103 13.69 -9.62 18.60
N GLY A 104 13.20 -8.93 19.61
CA GLY A 104 13.97 -8.04 20.48
C GLY A 104 14.08 -6.60 19.99
N ASP A 105 13.34 -6.21 18.93
CA ASP A 105 13.27 -4.86 18.37
C ASP A 105 11.96 -4.13 18.72
N GLY A 106 11.01 -4.81 19.37
CA GLY A 106 9.78 -4.22 19.90
C GLY A 106 8.52 -4.89 19.41
N CYS A 107 8.59 -5.59 18.27
CA CYS A 107 7.53 -6.46 17.79
C CYS A 107 8.08 -7.86 17.50
N SER A 108 7.50 -8.87 18.13
CA SER A 108 7.95 -10.24 17.92
C SER A 108 7.63 -10.74 16.51
N SER A 109 8.27 -11.85 16.11
CA SER A 109 8.01 -12.55 14.84
C SER A 109 6.58 -13.09 14.66
N VAL A 110 5.71 -12.89 15.65
CA VAL A 110 4.28 -13.25 15.67
C VAL A 110 3.38 -12.05 15.97
N CYS A 111 3.91 -10.84 15.79
CA CYS A 111 3.20 -9.56 15.84
C CYS A 111 2.52 -9.29 17.20
N LYS A 112 3.25 -9.67 18.25
CA LYS A 112 2.95 -9.30 19.64
C LYS A 112 4.00 -8.35 20.15
N VAL A 113 3.54 -7.35 20.91
CA VAL A 113 4.41 -6.36 21.55
C VAL A 113 5.37 -7.08 22.49
N GLU A 114 6.65 -6.82 22.30
CA GLU A 114 7.69 -7.33 23.16
C GLU A 114 7.92 -6.38 24.33
N PRO A 115 8.30 -6.90 25.51
CA PRO A 115 8.79 -6.03 26.56
C PRO A 115 10.02 -5.26 26.05
N PRO A 116 10.21 -3.99 26.46
CA PRO A 116 11.33 -3.20 26.00
C PRO A 116 12.62 -3.97 26.25
N ALA A 117 13.36 -4.24 25.17
CA ALA A 117 14.65 -4.89 25.25
C ALA A 117 15.54 -4.03 26.16
N ILE A 118 15.78 -4.49 27.40
CA ILE A 118 16.82 -3.92 28.24
C ILE A 118 18.12 -4.36 27.56
N SER A 119 18.62 -3.49 26.67
CA SER A 119 19.85 -3.72 25.90
C SER A 119 21.04 -3.86 26.87
N LEU A 120 21.25 -5.08 27.35
CA LEU A 120 22.48 -5.50 27.99
C LEU A 120 23.42 -6.04 26.90
N GLY A 121 23.87 -5.13 26.04
CA GLY A 121 25.08 -5.30 25.24
C GLY A 121 24.90 -6.00 23.88
N GLY A 122 25.02 -5.20 22.82
CA GLY A 122 25.67 -5.63 21.58
C GLY A 122 24.87 -5.49 20.28
N GLY A 123 24.99 -4.32 19.64
CA GLY A 123 25.09 -4.25 18.18
C GLY A 123 23.83 -3.92 17.37
N GLY A 124 23.44 -2.64 17.38
CA GLY A 124 23.01 -1.92 16.18
C GLY A 124 21.70 -2.30 15.51
N SER A 125 20.62 -1.58 15.86
CA SER A 125 19.77 -0.99 14.85
C SER A 125 19.20 0.32 15.40
N ASN A 126 19.11 1.31 14.52
CA ASN A 126 18.79 2.68 14.86
C ASN A 126 17.43 2.73 15.55
N THR A 127 17.43 2.94 16.87
CA THR A 127 16.25 3.45 17.53
C THR A 127 15.94 4.79 16.86
N GLY A 128 14.90 4.80 16.03
CA GLY A 128 14.02 5.95 15.88
C GLY A 128 13.42 6.27 17.24
N GLY A 129 14.28 6.63 18.20
CA GLY A 129 13.86 7.30 19.39
C GLY A 129 13.12 8.53 18.92
N CYS A 130 11.94 8.76 19.50
CA CYS A 130 11.51 10.12 19.74
C CYS A 130 12.63 10.82 20.53
N SER A 131 13.63 11.31 19.80
CA SER A 131 14.32 12.52 20.19
C SER A 131 13.20 13.53 20.31
N LEU A 132 12.89 13.92 21.54
CA LEU A 132 12.30 15.22 21.81
C LEU A 132 13.31 16.24 21.26
N ASN A 133 13.29 16.44 19.94
CA ASN A 133 13.86 17.60 19.33
C ASN A 133 13.01 18.74 19.86
N ALA A 134 13.52 19.38 20.91
CA ALA A 134 13.17 20.74 21.27
C ALA A 134 13.65 21.66 20.15
N SER A 135 13.02 21.53 18.98
CA SER A 135 13.20 22.40 17.82
C SER A 135 11.93 22.37 16.97
N ALA A 136 10.77 22.40 17.61
CA ALA A 136 9.62 23.04 16.99
C ALA A 136 9.81 24.54 17.20
N SER A 137 10.53 25.18 16.28
CA SER A 137 10.37 26.62 16.04
C SER A 137 8.96 26.82 15.50
N ALA A 138 7.98 26.77 16.39
CA ALA A 138 6.65 27.24 16.11
C ALA A 138 6.76 28.76 16.03
N SER A 139 7.06 29.26 14.84
CA SER A 139 6.88 30.65 14.46
C SER A 139 5.39 30.95 14.45
N PHE A 140 4.79 30.99 15.64
CA PHE A 140 3.50 31.61 15.86
C PHE A 140 3.71 33.11 15.68
N SER A 141 3.58 33.56 14.43
CA SER A 141 3.43 34.96 14.11
C SER A 141 2.34 35.54 15.01
N LEU A 142 2.75 36.44 15.91
CA LEU A 142 1.90 37.16 16.87
C LEU A 142 0.76 37.97 16.20
N LEU A 143 0.70 38.00 14.88
CA LEU A 143 -0.36 38.66 14.12
C LEU A 143 -1.74 37.98 14.23
N SER A 144 -1.84 36.69 14.55
CA SER A 144 -3.16 36.02 14.59
C SER A 144 -3.99 36.28 15.86
N CYS A 145 -3.37 36.70 16.97
CA CYS A 145 -4.14 37.02 18.19
C CYS A 145 -4.86 38.38 18.11
N ALA A 146 -4.31 39.36 17.40
CA ALA A 146 -4.92 40.68 17.28
C ALA A 146 -6.23 40.63 16.45
N TRP A 147 -6.28 39.77 15.42
CA TRP A 147 -7.49 39.59 14.60
C TRP A 147 -8.64 38.92 15.34
N LEU A 148 -8.36 37.92 16.19
CA LEU A 148 -9.37 37.26 17.01
C LEU A 148 -9.96 38.19 18.08
N LEU A 149 -9.15 39.05 18.70
CA LEU A 149 -9.63 40.02 19.69
C LEU A 149 -10.45 41.16 19.04
N LEU A 150 -10.08 41.64 17.85
CA LEU A 150 -10.86 42.64 17.12
C LEU A 150 -12.23 42.10 16.68
N SER A 151 -12.29 40.81 16.33
CA SER A 151 -13.52 40.14 15.88
C SER A 151 -14.52 39.95 17.02
N LEU A 152 -14.04 39.61 18.22
CA LEU A 152 -14.86 39.51 19.43
C LEU A 152 -15.37 40.88 19.92
N ALA A 153 -14.54 41.94 19.80
CA ALA A 153 -14.95 43.29 20.16
C ALA A 153 -16.07 43.84 19.23
N LEU A 154 -15.99 43.58 17.93
CA LEU A 154 -17.06 43.93 16.98
C LEU A 154 -18.37 43.16 17.25
N PHE A 155 -18.27 41.88 17.65
CA PHE A 155 -19.45 41.08 18.02
C PHE A 155 -20.15 41.60 19.28
N PHE A 156 -19.38 42.06 20.27
CA PHE A 156 -19.94 42.65 21.49
C PHE A 156 -20.51 44.05 21.26
N TRP A 157 -19.87 44.89 20.45
CA TRP A 157 -20.38 46.22 20.12
C TRP A 157 -21.71 46.15 19.37
N ARG A 158 -21.83 45.24 18.38
CA ARG A 158 -23.08 45.04 17.62
C ARG A 158 -24.27 44.55 18.46
N ARG A 159 -24.01 43.97 19.63
CA ARG A 159 -25.06 43.48 20.56
C ARG A 159 -25.54 44.56 21.53
N PHE A 160 -24.81 45.66 21.68
CA PHE A 160 -25.17 46.76 22.58
C PHE A 160 -26.09 47.80 21.92
N GLU A 161 -25.98 48.01 20.60
CA GLU A 161 -26.86 48.92 19.84
C GLU A 161 -28.27 48.36 19.53
N SER A 162 -28.57 47.13 19.96
CA SER A 162 -29.87 46.48 19.75
C SER A 162 -30.75 46.44 21.01
N ARG A 163 -30.47 47.28 22.01
CA ARG A 163 -31.36 47.57 23.14
C ARG A 163 -31.64 49.05 23.26
#